data_AF-H1KI65-F1
#
_entry.id   AF-H1KI65-F1
#
_cell.length_a   1.000
_cell.length_b   1.000
_cell.length_c   1.000
_cell.angle_alpha   90.00
_cell.angle_beta   90.00
_cell.angle_gamma   90.00
#
_symmetry.space_group_name_H-M   'P 1'
#
loop_
_entity.id
_entity.type
_entity.pdbx_description
1 polymer ?
#
loop_
_entity_poly.entity_id
_entity_poly.type
_entity_poly.pdbx_seq_one_letter_code
_entity_poly.pdbx_strand_id
1 'polypeptide(L)' 'MGSPLSSDLRERVVKAVSEGASRRQAAERFGVSPASAIRWQ' A
#
# COMPACT_ATOMS: atom_id res chain seq x y z
N MET A 1 22.60 -1.81 -2.92
CA MET A 1 21.61 -1.77 -4.02
C MET A 1 20.32 -1.22 -3.45
N GLY A 2 19.97 0.02 -3.80
CA GLY A 2 18.78 0.67 -3.25
C GLY A 2 17.53 0.03 -3.85
N SER A 3 16.80 -0.75 -3.04
CA SER A 3 15.46 -1.19 -3.41
C SER A 3 14.63 0.05 -3.76
N PRO A 4 13.88 0.04 -4.87
CA PRO A 4 13.06 1.18 -5.22
C PRO A 4 12.07 1.41 -4.07
N LEU A 5 12.04 2.64 -3.54
CA LEU A 5 11.11 3.07 -2.47
C LEU A 5 9.65 2.63 -2.73
N SER A 6 9.30 2.44 -4.01
CA SER A 6 8.00 2.00 -4.47
C SER A 6 7.65 0.54 -4.13
N SER A 7 8.61 -0.37 -3.98
CA SER A 7 8.32 -1.78 -3.62
C SER A 7 8.01 -1.91 -2.13
N ASP A 8 8.77 -1.20 -1.28
CA ASP A 8 8.49 -1.09 0.17
C ASP A 8 7.09 -0.51 0.40
N LEU A 9 6.74 0.53 -0.35
CA LEU A 9 5.44 1.19 -0.19
C LEU A 9 4.28 0.26 -0.59
N ARG A 10 4.42 -0.49 -1.70
CA ARG A 10 3.45 -1.53 -2.07
C ARG A 10 3.31 -2.58 -0.98
N GLU A 11 4.43 -3.14 -0.51
CA GLU A 11 4.43 -4.19 0.52
C GLU A 11 3.76 -3.70 1.80
N ARG A 12 4.02 -2.46 2.22
CA ARG A 12 3.40 -1.87 3.41
C ARG A 12 1.89 -1.65 3.24
N VAL A 13 1.44 -1.24 2.06
CA VAL A 13 0.00 -1.14 1.75
C VAL A 13 -0.66 -2.52 1.79
N VAL A 14 -0.08 -3.52 1.11
CA VAL A 14 -0.62 -4.89 1.06
C VAL A 14 -0.67 -5.50 2.46
N LYS A 15 0.39 -5.30 3.25
CA LYS A 15 0.45 -5.77 4.65
C LYS A 15 -0.67 -5.14 5.49
N ALA A 16 -0.86 -3.83 5.43
CA ALA A 16 -1.93 -3.17 6.18
C ALA A 16 -3.33 -3.66 5.77
N VAL A 17 -3.55 -3.90 4.47
CA VAL A 17 -4.82 -4.48 3.99
C VAL A 17 -4.99 -5.92 4.50
N SER A 18 -3.92 -6.72 4.50
CA SER A 18 -3.92 -8.09 5.04
C SER A 18 -4.15 -8.13 6.56
N GLU A 19 -3.73 -7.10 7.28
CA GLU A 19 -3.99 -6.90 8.72
C GLU A 19 -5.44 -6.46 9.00
N GLY A 20 -6.26 -6.23 7.96
CA GLY A 20 -7.68 -5.90 8.07
C GLY A 20 -8.01 -4.43 7.79
N ALA A 21 -7.04 -3.60 7.41
CA ALA A 21 -7.33 -2.23 7.00
C ALA A 21 -8.10 -2.22 5.67
N SER A 22 -9.02 -1.27 5.53
CA SER A 22 -9.66 -1.04 4.24
C SER A 22 -8.65 -0.48 3.23
N ARG A 23 -8.85 -0.77 1.94
CA ARG A 23 -7.98 -0.28 0.84
C ARG A 23 -7.87 1.25 0.84
N ARG A 24 -8.94 1.95 1.21
CA ARG A 24 -8.96 3.41 1.37
C ARG A 24 -8.14 3.86 2.59
N GLN A 25 -8.31 3.21 3.75
CA GLN A 25 -7.48 3.51 4.93
C GLN A 25 -5.99 3.26 4.67
N ALA A 26 -5.64 2.14 4.04
CA ALA A 26 -4.25 1.87 3.66
C ALA A 26 -3.74 2.95 2.69
N ALA A 27 -4.55 3.33 1.71
CA ALA A 27 -4.19 4.39 0.76
C ALA A 27 -3.90 5.74 1.45
N GLU A 28 -4.78 6.17 2.36
CA GLU A 28 -4.57 7.40 3.14
C GLU A 28 -3.36 7.31 4.07
N ARG A 29 -3.16 6.17 4.74
CA ARG A 29 -2.04 5.95 5.67
C ARG A 29 -0.67 6.03 4.98
N PHE A 30 -0.59 5.59 3.73
CA PHE A 30 0.66 5.54 2.97
C PHE A 30 0.75 6.62 1.88
N GLY A 31 -0.22 7.52 1.79
CA GLY A 31 -0.22 8.63 0.84
C GLY A 31 -0.31 8.19 -0.63
N VAL A 32 -0.98 7.07 -0.90
CA VAL A 32 -1.20 6.58 -2.28
C VAL A 32 -2.64 6.80 -2.71
N SER A 33 -2.85 6.84 -4.02
CA SER A 33 -4.20 6.85 -4.57
C SER A 33 -4.93 5.54 -4.22
N PRO A 34 -6.23 5.58 -3.88
CA PRO A 34 -7.03 4.37 -3.63
C PRO A 34 -6.98 3.37 -4.80
N ALA A 35 -6.90 3.87 -6.03
CA ALA A 35 -6.73 3.04 -7.23
C ALA A 35 -5.43 2.22 -7.22
N SER A 36 -4.33 2.79 -6.73
CA SER A 36 -3.06 2.09 -6.58
C SER A 36 -3.15 1.00 -5.51
N ALA A 37 -3.78 1.30 -4.37
CA ALA A 37 -4.01 0.32 -3.32
C ALA A 37 -4.90 -0.85 -3.77
N ILE A 38 -5.90 -0.60 -4.64
CA ILE A 38 -6.72 -1.65 -5.26
C ILE A 38 -5.89 -2.51 -6.22
N ARG A 39 -5.01 -1.90 -7.02
CA ARG A 39 -4.19 -2.59 -8.02
C ARG A 39 -3.13 -3.52 -7.42
N TRP A 40 -2.76 -3.29 -6.16
CA TRP A 40 -1.70 -4.05 -5.47
C TRP A 40 -2.21 -5.22 -4.64
N GLN A 41 -3.53 -5.30 -4.44
CA GLN A 41 -4.15 -6.46 -3.85
C GLN A 41 -4.22 -7.62 -4.85
#